data_AF-A0A087TJP1-F1
#
_entry.id   AF-A0A087TJP1-F1
#
_cell.length_a   1.000
_cell.length_b   1.000
_cell.length_c   1.000
_cell.angle_alpha   90.00
_cell.angle_beta   90.00
_cell.angle_gamma   90.00
#
_symmetry.space_group_name_H-M   'P 1'
#
loop_
_entity.id
_entity.type
_entity.pdbx_description
1 polymer ?
#
loop_
_entity_poly.entity_id
_entity_poly.type
_entity_poly.pdbx_seq_one_letter_code
_entity_poly.pdbx_strand_id
1 'polypeptide(L)'
;MKEITEQFVLGQRATNRHDVVARVFRLKVQKITNAITKEKVFGKVQCHMYSIEWQKRGLPHVHILIWLKQKLRSNQIDNIINPEIPDPDLDKNLHEIVMSHGPCEARHPASP
;
A
#
# COMPACT_ATOMS: atom_id res chain seq x y z
N MET A 1 -8.29 8.76 -1.27
CA MET A 1 -8.53 9.16 -2.67
C MET A 1 -8.78 10.66 -2.87
N LYS A 2 -9.06 11.44 -1.80
CA LYS A 2 -9.34 12.89 -1.88
C LYS A 2 -8.23 13.74 -2.53
N GLU A 3 -6.96 13.43 -2.24
CA GLU A 3 -5.78 14.14 -2.77
C GLU A 3 -5.65 14.16 -4.30
N ILE A 4 -6.24 13.19 -4.99
CA ILE A 4 -6.12 13.04 -6.44
C ILE A 4 -7.33 13.71 -7.14
N THR A 5 -8.51 13.69 -6.50
CA THR A 5 -9.75 14.21 -7.08
C THR A 5 -9.85 15.73 -7.17
N GLU A 6 -9.17 16.48 -6.30
CA GLU A 6 -9.25 17.96 -6.27
C GLU A 6 -8.50 18.66 -7.41
N GLN A 7 -7.69 17.92 -8.17
CA GLN A 7 -6.92 18.43 -9.31
C GLN A 7 -7.55 18.05 -10.67
N PHE A 8 -8.70 17.37 -10.68
CA PHE A 8 -9.35 16.96 -11.93
C PHE A 8 -10.42 17.94 -12.38
N VAL A 9 -10.27 18.37 -13.64
CA VAL A 9 -11.37 18.97 -14.41
C VAL A 9 -12.45 17.91 -14.61
N LEU A 10 -13.73 18.31 -14.50
CA LEU A 10 -14.88 17.42 -14.66
C LEU A 10 -14.71 16.50 -15.89
N GLY A 11 -14.68 15.19 -15.68
CA GLY A 11 -14.59 14.18 -16.75
C GLY A 11 -13.19 13.60 -17.03
N GLN A 12 -12.11 14.09 -16.41
CA GLN A 12 -10.79 13.43 -16.52
C GLN A 12 -10.66 12.25 -15.56
N ARG A 13 -10.29 11.07 -16.10
CA ARG A 13 -9.91 9.91 -15.29
C ARG A 13 -8.48 10.10 -14.75
N ALA A 14 -8.22 9.67 -13.53
CA ALA A 14 -6.90 9.77 -12.90
C ALA A 14 -5.77 9.12 -13.72
N THR A 15 -6.10 8.14 -14.54
CA THR A 15 -5.19 7.47 -15.47
C THR A 15 -4.67 8.37 -16.60
N ASN A 16 -5.34 9.49 -16.88
CA ASN A 16 -5.02 10.38 -18.01
C ASN A 16 -4.06 11.52 -17.62
N ARG A 17 -3.64 11.59 -16.35
CA ARG A 17 -2.72 12.59 -15.79
C ARG A 17 -1.53 11.90 -15.13
N HIS A 18 -0.67 11.32 -15.97
CA HIS A 18 0.52 10.59 -15.53
C HIS A 18 1.43 11.43 -14.62
N ASP A 19 1.46 12.74 -14.80
CA ASP A 19 2.18 13.71 -13.97
C ASP A 19 1.66 13.74 -12.52
N VAL A 20 0.33 13.82 -12.35
CA VAL A 20 -0.31 13.85 -11.02
C VAL A 20 -0.13 12.49 -10.32
N VAL A 21 -0.34 11.40 -11.05
CA VAL A 21 -0.13 10.04 -10.54
C VAL A 21 1.30 9.86 -10.06
N ALA A 22 2.29 10.25 -10.86
CA ALA A 22 3.70 10.16 -10.49
C ALA A 22 4.04 11.00 -9.26
N ARG A 23 3.51 12.22 -9.18
CA ARG A 23 3.76 13.11 -8.04
C ARG A 23 3.20 12.52 -6.75
N VAL A 24 1.93 12.11 -6.75
CA VAL A 24 1.28 11.55 -5.57
C VAL A 24 1.92 10.21 -5.18
N PHE A 25 2.26 9.37 -6.17
CA PHE A 25 2.98 8.13 -5.91
C PHE A 25 4.32 8.38 -5.22
N ARG A 26 5.12 9.33 -5.72
CA ARG A 26 6.39 9.71 -5.09
C ARG A 26 6.21 10.18 -3.65
N LEU A 27 5.22 11.02 -3.39
CA LEU A 27 4.92 11.50 -2.03
C LEU A 27 4.54 10.34 -1.09
N LYS A 28 3.76 9.37 -1.58
CA LYS A 28 3.42 8.16 -0.81
C LYS A 28 4.64 7.29 -0.54
N VAL A 29 5.50 7.06 -1.53
CA VAL A 29 6.76 6.32 -1.34
C VAL A 29 7.60 7.01 -0.25
N GLN A 30 7.80 8.32 -0.33
CA GLN A 30 8.54 9.09 0.67
C GLN A 30 7.93 8.98 2.08
N LYS A 31 6.60 9.05 2.19
CA LYS A 31 5.90 8.90 3.47
C LYS A 31 6.10 7.51 4.05
N ILE A 32 5.96 6.45 3.25
CA ILE A 32 6.19 5.06 3.68
C ILE A 32 7.65 4.87 4.09
N THR A 33 8.61 5.33 3.30
CA THR A 33 10.04 5.23 3.64
C THR A 33 10.37 5.98 4.93
N ASN A 34 9.79 7.14 5.18
CA ASN A 34 9.97 7.87 6.44
C ASN A 34 9.38 7.11 7.63
N ALA A 35 8.17 6.54 7.51
CA ALA A 35 7.58 5.73 8.57
C ALA A 35 8.47 4.52 8.91
N ILE A 36 8.97 3.83 7.89
CA ILE A 36 9.87 2.69 8.04
C ILE A 36 11.19 3.09 8.72
N THR A 37 11.84 4.17 8.27
CA THR A 37 13.23 4.48 8.62
C THR A 37 13.37 5.44 9.80
N LYS A 38 12.53 6.47 9.88
CA LYS A 38 12.58 7.53 10.90
C LYS A 38 11.68 7.20 12.08
N GLU A 39 10.44 6.83 11.81
CA GLU A 39 9.46 6.45 12.85
C GLU A 39 9.70 5.01 13.34
N LYS A 40 10.47 4.22 12.58
CA LYS A 40 10.93 2.87 12.97
C LYS A 40 9.76 1.94 13.27
N VAL A 41 8.71 1.98 12.45
CA VAL A 41 7.51 1.14 12.63
C VAL A 41 7.81 -0.37 12.66
N PHE A 42 8.90 -0.80 12.00
CA PHE A 42 9.40 -2.18 12.02
C PHE A 42 10.63 -2.36 12.94
N GLY A 43 11.01 -1.34 13.72
CA GLY A 43 12.24 -1.28 14.48
C GLY A 43 13.39 -0.54 13.76
N LYS A 44 14.59 -0.62 14.32
CA LYS A 44 15.76 0.15 13.83
C LYS A 44 16.25 -0.40 12.49
N VAL A 45 16.13 0.40 11.44
CA VAL A 45 16.63 0.07 10.10
C VAL A 45 18.14 0.28 10.01
N GLN A 46 18.85 -0.69 9.43
CA GLN A 46 20.27 -0.63 9.10
C GLN A 46 20.49 -0.03 7.70
N CYS A 47 19.76 -0.54 6.71
CA CYS A 47 19.70 -0.01 5.36
C CYS A 47 18.36 -0.37 4.72
N HIS A 48 18.03 0.30 3.61
CA HIS A 48 16.84 0.03 2.81
C HIS A 48 17.16 0.34 1.35
N MET A 49 16.46 -0.34 0.44
CA MET A 49 16.43 -0.01 -0.99
C MET A 49 15.01 -0.10 -1.49
N TYR A 50 14.72 0.56 -2.61
CA TYR A 50 13.48 0.32 -3.32
C TYR A 50 13.66 0.46 -4.82
N SER A 51 12.85 -0.27 -5.59
CA SER A 51 12.68 -0.10 -7.03
C SER A 51 11.27 0.37 -7.33
N ILE A 52 11.11 1.16 -8.40
CA ILE A 52 9.82 1.62 -8.90
C ILE A 52 9.62 1.02 -10.28
N GLU A 53 8.49 0.36 -10.49
CA GLU A 53 8.12 -0.25 -11.75
C GLU A 53 6.94 0.49 -12.39
N TRP A 54 7.13 0.93 -13.62
CA TRP A 54 6.10 1.60 -14.42
C TRP A 54 5.49 0.61 -15.41
N GLN A 55 4.24 0.24 -15.19
CA GLN A 55 3.53 -0.64 -16.09
C GLN A 55 2.86 0.15 -17.23
N LYS A 56 2.94 -0.33 -18.48
CA LYS A 56 2.39 0.36 -19.67
C LYS A 56 0.90 0.73 -19.58
N ARG A 57 0.12 0.02 -18.75
CA ARG A 57 -1.31 0.27 -18.52
C ARG A 57 -1.70 0.18 -17.03
N GLY A 58 -0.72 0.19 -16.14
CA GLY A 58 -0.92 0.02 -14.70
C GLY A 58 -0.46 1.25 -13.93
N LEU A 59 -0.91 1.35 -12.68
CA LEU A 59 -0.34 2.31 -11.74
C LEU A 59 1.11 1.91 -11.43
N PRO A 60 1.98 2.88 -11.11
CA PRO A 60 3.33 2.57 -10.66
C PRO A 60 3.29 1.67 -9.40
N HIS A 61 4.21 0.72 -9.34
CA HIS A 61 4.41 -0.16 -8.19
C HIS A 61 5.79 0.11 -7.56
N VAL A 62 5.91 -0.12 -6.25
CA VAL A 62 7.18 0.02 -5.52
C VAL A 62 7.48 -1.28 -4.79
N HIS A 63 8.69 -1.79 -4.97
CA HIS A 63 9.23 -2.87 -4.15
C HIS A 63 10.19 -2.26 -3.15
N ILE A 64 9.90 -2.36 -1.86
CA ILE A 64 10.74 -1.81 -0.78
C ILE A 64 11.36 -2.97 -0.02
N LEU A 65 12.69 -3.02 0.04
CA LEU A 65 13.45 -3.99 0.82
C LEU A 65 14.15 -3.29 1.98
N ILE A 66 14.02 -3.87 3.17
CA ILE A 66 14.53 -3.30 4.42
C ILE A 66 15.41 -4.32 5.15
N TRP A 67 16.51 -3.84 5.72
CA TRP A 67 17.36 -4.62 6.62
C TRP A 67 17.28 -4.00 8.01
N LEU A 68 16.78 -4.76 8.97
CA LEU A 68 16.65 -4.34 10.36
C LEU A 68 17.92 -4.69 11.14
N LYS A 69 18.35 -3.81 12.05
CA LYS A 69 19.48 -4.09 12.95
C LYS A 69 19.19 -5.27 13.87
N GLN A 70 17.94 -5.41 14.30
CA GLN A 70 17.48 -6.55 15.05
C GLN A 70 16.58 -7.39 14.16
N LYS A 71 16.96 -8.64 13.93
CA LYS A 71 16.19 -9.57 13.12
C LYS A 71 14.86 -9.87 13.80
N LEU A 72 13.75 -9.72 13.07
CA LEU A 72 12.45 -10.21 13.50
C LEU A 72 12.43 -11.73 13.42
N ARG A 73 11.97 -12.38 14.49
CA ARG A 73 11.71 -13.82 14.48
C ARG A 73 10.37 -14.11 13.82
N SER A 74 10.19 -15.30 13.27
CA SER A 74 8.96 -15.67 12.55
C SER A 74 7.71 -15.44 13.40
N ASN A 75 7.76 -15.78 14.69
CA ASN A 75 6.66 -15.60 15.63
C ASN A 75 6.39 -14.15 16.05
N GLN A 76 7.17 -13.18 15.54
CA GLN A 76 6.97 -11.75 15.77
C GLN A 76 6.38 -11.06 14.55
N ILE A 77 6.36 -11.72 13.38
CA ILE A 77 5.90 -11.11 12.13
C ILE A 77 4.40 -10.82 12.20
N ASP A 78 3.60 -11.77 12.66
CA ASP A 78 2.14 -11.64 12.70
C ASP A 78 1.67 -10.52 13.65
N ASN A 79 2.46 -10.22 14.69
CA ASN A 79 2.17 -9.10 15.59
C ASN A 79 2.42 -7.72 14.96
N ILE A 80 3.16 -7.68 13.85
CA ILE A 80 3.61 -6.44 13.21
C ILE A 80 2.90 -6.26 11.85
N ILE A 81 2.62 -7.37 11.16
CA ILE A 81 1.92 -7.41 9.88
C ILE A 81 0.71 -8.32 10.06
N ASN A 82 -0.45 -7.70 10.29
CA ASN A 82 -1.71 -8.41 10.37
C ASN A 82 -2.69 -7.86 9.31
N PRO A 83 -3.27 -8.71 8.45
CA PRO A 83 -4.38 -8.28 7.61
C PRO A 83 -5.64 -8.16 8.46
N GLU A 84 -5.98 -6.94 8.88
CA GLU A 84 -7.24 -6.68 9.59
C GLU A 84 -8.37 -6.41 8.60
N ILE A 85 -9.47 -7.14 8.74
CA ILE A 85 -10.73 -6.82 8.08
C ILE A 85 -11.41 -5.73 8.94
N PRO A 86 -11.72 -4.56 8.39
CA PRO A 86 -12.36 -3.49 9.14
C PRO A 86 -13.72 -3.92 9.67
N ASP A 87 -14.08 -3.55 10.89
CA ASP A 87 -15.40 -3.88 11.42
C ASP A 87 -16.50 -3.05 10.70
N PRO A 88 -17.53 -3.68 10.12
CA PRO A 88 -18.61 -2.98 9.40
C PRO A 88 -19.39 -1.99 10.26
N ASP A 89 -19.47 -2.20 11.58
CA ASP A 89 -20.21 -1.34 12.50
C ASP A 89 -19.36 -0.13 12.96
N LEU A 90 -18.03 -0.27 12.98
CA LEU A 90 -17.09 0.80 13.35
C LEU A 90 -16.64 1.63 12.15
N ASP A 91 -16.33 1.00 11.01
CA ASP A 91 -15.91 1.67 9.79
C ASP A 91 -16.48 0.97 8.55
N LYS A 92 -17.78 1.17 8.34
CA LYS A 92 -18.52 0.66 7.20
C LYS A 92 -17.88 0.99 5.85
N ASN A 93 -17.33 2.19 5.70
CA ASN A 93 -16.72 2.62 4.44
C ASN A 93 -15.44 1.84 4.14
N LEU A 94 -14.55 1.67 5.12
CA LEU A 94 -13.34 0.91 4.93
C LEU A 94 -13.65 -0.58 4.73
N HIS A 95 -14.60 -1.12 5.49
CA HIS A 95 -15.08 -2.49 5.32
C HIS A 95 -15.63 -2.74 3.91
N GLU A 96 -16.52 -1.87 3.40
CA GLU A 96 -17.06 -1.98 2.04
C GLU A 96 -15.96 -1.92 0.97
N ILE A 97 -14.95 -1.06 1.14
CA ILE A 97 -13.83 -0.96 0.19
C ILE A 97 -12.98 -2.24 0.19
N VAL A 98 -12.64 -2.77 1.37
CA VAL A 98 -11.86 -4.00 1.51
C VAL A 98 -12.64 -5.19 0.96
N MET A 99 -13.93 -5.29 1.25
CA MET A 99 -14.80 -6.39 0.79
C MET A 99 -15.20 -6.28 -0.69
N SER A 100 -15.17 -5.09 -1.29
CA SER A 100 -15.43 -4.90 -2.73
C SER A 100 -14.39 -5.58 -3.63
N HIS A 101 -13.20 -5.89 -3.11
CA HIS A 101 -12.23 -6.73 -3.80
C HIS A 101 -12.56 -8.23 -3.74
N GLY A 102 -13.60 -8.60 -2.99
CA GLY A 102 -14.18 -9.94 -2.85
C GLY A 102 -13.26 -10.92 -2.10
N PRO A 103 -13.82 -11.89 -1.35
CA PRO A 103 -13.04 -13.04 -0.92
C PRO A 103 -12.58 -13.78 -2.19
N CYS A 104 -11.27 -13.94 -2.34
CA CYS A 104 -10.69 -14.70 -3.45
C CYS A 104 -11.14 -16.18 -3.43
N GLU A 105 -11.62 -16.66 -2.27
CA GLU A 105 -12.00 -18.05 -2.00
C GLU A 105 -13.30 -18.49 -2.69
N ALA A 106 -14.22 -17.57 -3.01
CA ALA A 106 -15.50 -17.95 -3.61
C ALA A 106 -15.42 -18.36 -5.09
N ARG A 107 -14.26 -18.17 -5.75
CA ARG A 107 -14.11 -18.44 -7.19
C ARG A 107 -13.26 -19.66 -7.54
N HIS A 108 -12.48 -20.23 -6.61
CA HIS A 108 -11.64 -21.41 -6.88
C HIS A 108 -11.49 -22.29 -5.63
N PRO A 109 -12.31 -23.34 -5.43
CA PRO A 109 -12.19 -24.26 -4.29
C PRO A 109 -10.98 -25.22 -4.37
N ALA A 110 -10.06 -25.00 -5.32
CA ALA A 110 -8.93 -25.87 -5.60
C ALA A 110 -7.63 -25.09 -5.89
N SER A 111 -7.45 -23.93 -5.27
CA SER A 111 -6.09 -23.37 -5.17
C SER A 111 -5.36 -24.11 -4.03
N PRO A 112 -4.10 -24.54 -4.23
CA PRO A 112 -3.32 -25.26 -3.21
C PRO A 112 -3.01 -24.40 -1.99
#